data_AF-A0A2I0EXN4-F1
#
_entry.id   AF-A0A2I0EXN4-F1
#
_cell.length_a   1.000
_cell.length_b   1.000
_cell.length_c   1.000
_cell.angle_alpha   90.00
_cell.angle_beta   90.00
_cell.angle_gamma   90.00
#
_symmetry.space_group_name_H-M   'P 1'
#
loop_
_entity.id
_entity.type
_entity.pdbx_description
1 polymer ?
#
loop_
_entity_poly.entity_id
_entity_poly.type
_entity_poly.pdbx_seq_one_letter_code
_entity_poly.pdbx_strand_id
1 'polypeptide(L)'
;MPIITKITRGKNNPERYNIYLEEKFAFSVDETLIIRYQLTKGKELDQWTIEEMNFEDEVRKAFNKALHYLGFRMRSEGEVRKKLKEKEFGEAVIDEAVKKLYELSFLDDQQFSEALLRTQIKSGKKGPRAIQQDMQKRGIDKAMQKDVLTNYSEEEQLEVATGLAEKIAAKEQSKTPSQVKQKINDSLMRKGYPYGIIKQAIETLDLERDGDQWLDSVRQQGDKLWRKHESKLSGNDLSRKVKQGLYQKGFPGDVISQYIEEKELEDE
;
A
#
# COMPACT_ATOMS: atom_id res chain seq x y z
N MET A 1 49.83 -21.95 6.55
CA MET A 1 48.40 -22.24 6.31
C MET A 1 47.93 -23.07 7.49
N PRO A 2 46.86 -22.67 8.21
CA PRO A 2 46.34 -23.48 9.30
C PRO A 2 45.88 -24.86 8.82
N ILE A 3 46.09 -25.88 9.66
CA ILE A 3 45.73 -27.28 9.38
C ILE A 3 44.47 -27.65 10.15
N ILE A 4 43.55 -28.36 9.50
CA ILE A 4 42.38 -28.95 10.15
C ILE A 4 42.83 -30.06 11.09
N THR A 5 42.66 -29.88 12.40
CA THR A 5 43.02 -30.90 13.39
C THR A 5 41.83 -31.76 13.81
N LYS A 6 40.61 -31.23 13.71
CA LYS A 6 39.38 -31.94 14.09
C LYS A 6 38.16 -31.41 13.34
N ILE A 7 37.26 -32.32 12.99
CA ILE A 7 35.93 -32.01 12.44
C ILE A 7 34.90 -32.75 13.31
N THR A 8 33.88 -32.04 13.79
CA THR A 8 32.80 -32.65 14.61
C THR A 8 31.44 -32.21 14.13
N ARG A 9 30.43 -33.08 14.17
CA ARG A 9 29.03 -32.70 13.92
C ARG A 9 28.52 -31.71 14.99
N GLY A 10 27.67 -30.79 14.56
CA GLY A 10 26.98 -29.84 15.42
C GLY A 10 25.95 -30.53 16.30
N LYS A 11 25.87 -30.12 17.59
CA LYS A 11 24.94 -30.73 18.55
C LYS A 11 23.46 -30.46 18.25
N ASN A 12 23.14 -29.25 17.78
CA ASN A 12 21.75 -28.81 17.58
C ASN A 12 21.30 -28.89 16.11
N ASN A 13 22.24 -29.01 15.18
CA ASN A 13 21.96 -29.15 13.76
C ASN A 13 22.93 -30.20 13.18
N PRO A 14 22.46 -31.44 12.92
CA PRO A 14 23.28 -32.53 12.40
C PRO A 14 23.90 -32.25 11.03
N GLU A 15 23.28 -31.38 10.23
CA GLU A 15 23.74 -30.97 8.90
C GLU A 15 24.88 -29.95 8.95
N ARG A 16 25.31 -29.53 10.16
CA ARG A 16 26.43 -28.59 10.34
C ARG A 16 27.61 -29.27 11.02
N TYR A 17 28.81 -28.86 10.61
CA TYR A 17 30.07 -29.39 11.12
C TYR A 17 30.94 -28.25 11.65
N ASN A 18 31.52 -28.46 12.83
CA ASN A 18 32.48 -27.55 13.45
C ASN A 18 33.89 -27.94 13.02
N ILE A 19 34.65 -26.97 12.51
CA ILE A 19 36.03 -27.10 12.05
C ILE A 19 36.97 -26.54 13.11
N TYR A 20 37.98 -27.31 13.47
CA TYR A 20 39.04 -26.90 14.39
C TYR A 20 40.36 -26.79 13.63
N LEU A 21 40.99 -25.63 13.75
CA LEU A 21 42.32 -25.33 13.22
C LEU A 21 43.28 -25.20 14.39
N GLU A 22 44.41 -25.90 14.34
CA GLU A 22 45.43 -25.86 15.41
C GLU A 22 44.83 -26.11 16.82
N GLU A 23 43.97 -27.13 16.96
CA GLU A 23 43.26 -27.48 18.20
C GLU A 23 42.27 -26.44 18.74
N LYS A 24 42.03 -25.34 18.02
CA LYS A 24 41.07 -24.30 18.38
C LYS A 24 39.88 -24.32 17.45
N PHE A 25 38.69 -24.10 17.99
CA PHE A 25 37.49 -23.90 17.17
C PHE A 25 37.72 -22.70 16.25
N ALA A 26 37.52 -22.89 14.94
CA ALA A 26 37.70 -21.84 13.95
C ALA A 26 36.34 -21.35 13.44
N PHE A 27 35.55 -22.22 12.83
CA PHE A 27 34.25 -21.88 12.24
C PHE A 27 33.36 -23.12 12.10
N SER A 28 32.11 -22.90 11.67
CA SER A 28 31.13 -23.96 11.41
C SER A 28 30.58 -23.81 10.00
N VAL A 29 30.44 -24.92 9.29
CA VAL A 29 29.95 -24.97 7.90
C VAL A 29 28.86 -26.02 7.72
N ASP A 30 28.01 -25.81 6.73
CA ASP A 30 27.05 -26.79 6.23
C ASP A 30 27.73 -28.05 5.64
N GLU A 31 27.09 -29.21 5.73
CA GLU A 31 27.58 -30.50 5.22
C GLU A 31 27.98 -30.45 3.74
N THR A 32 27.26 -29.68 2.92
CA THR A 32 27.58 -29.54 1.50
C THR A 32 28.94 -28.88 1.26
N LEU A 33 29.41 -28.03 2.17
CA LEU A 33 30.73 -27.39 2.08
C LEU A 33 31.86 -28.35 2.47
N ILE A 34 31.60 -29.29 3.40
CA ILE A 34 32.55 -30.37 3.70
C ILE A 34 32.87 -31.17 2.44
N ILE A 35 31.84 -31.49 1.66
CA ILE A 35 31.97 -32.27 0.41
C ILE A 35 32.62 -31.42 -0.68
N ARG A 36 32.12 -30.20 -0.93
CA ARG A 36 32.62 -29.31 -1.98
C ARG A 36 34.10 -29.00 -1.82
N TYR A 37 34.50 -28.62 -0.61
CA TYR A 37 35.89 -28.28 -0.30
C TYR A 37 36.70 -29.48 0.15
N GLN A 38 36.17 -30.72 0.08
CA GLN A 38 36.87 -31.95 0.47
C GLN A 38 37.60 -31.80 1.82
N LEU A 39 36.89 -31.29 2.82
CA LEU A 39 37.47 -30.98 4.13
C LEU A 39 37.75 -32.27 4.89
N THR A 40 39.02 -32.54 5.17
CA THR A 40 39.49 -33.71 5.91
C THR A 40 40.51 -33.30 6.96
N LYS A 41 40.66 -34.12 8.00
CA LYS A 41 41.72 -33.90 9.00
C LYS A 41 43.08 -33.94 8.30
N GLY A 42 43.94 -32.97 8.61
CA GLY A 42 45.26 -32.81 7.99
C GLY A 42 45.27 -31.93 6.75
N LYS A 43 44.09 -31.51 6.24
CA LYS A 43 44.04 -30.56 5.12
C LYS A 43 44.52 -29.17 5.57
N GLU A 44 45.40 -28.58 4.78
CA GLU A 44 45.78 -27.17 4.89
C GLU A 44 44.71 -26.28 4.24
N LEU A 45 44.39 -25.18 4.92
CA LEU A 45 43.48 -24.16 4.42
C LEU A 45 44.20 -22.82 4.39
N ASP A 46 44.18 -22.14 3.25
CA ASP A 46 44.59 -20.74 3.20
C ASP A 46 43.46 -19.82 3.65
N GLN A 47 43.82 -18.57 3.91
CA GLN A 47 42.87 -17.58 4.41
C GLN A 47 41.74 -17.30 3.41
N TRP A 48 42.06 -17.32 2.11
CA TRP A 48 41.10 -17.04 1.04
C TRP A 48 40.02 -18.13 0.96
N THR A 49 40.41 -19.40 1.05
CA THR A 49 39.48 -20.54 1.09
C THR A 49 38.58 -20.46 2.32
N ILE A 50 39.11 -20.06 3.48
CA ILE A 50 38.33 -19.88 4.70
C ILE A 50 37.28 -18.78 4.51
N GLU A 51 37.68 -17.65 3.93
CA GLU A 51 36.77 -16.53 3.65
C GLU A 51 35.69 -16.89 2.63
N GLU A 52 36.05 -17.59 1.56
CA GLU A 52 35.12 -18.09 0.55
C GLU A 52 34.09 -19.06 1.16
N MET A 53 34.54 -20.03 1.96
CA MET A 53 33.65 -20.97 2.66
C MET A 53 32.69 -20.26 3.62
N ASN A 54 33.19 -19.29 4.38
CA ASN A 54 32.35 -18.51 5.30
C ASN A 54 31.30 -17.69 4.53
N PHE A 55 31.69 -17.09 3.40
CA PHE A 55 30.75 -16.38 2.54
C PHE A 55 29.68 -17.32 1.96
N GLU A 56 30.05 -18.49 1.45
CA GLU A 56 29.09 -19.48 0.93
C GLU A 56 28.11 -19.97 2.02
N ASP A 57 28.60 -20.18 3.25
CA ASP A 57 27.78 -20.57 4.40
C ASP A 57 26.78 -19.47 4.79
N GLU A 58 27.21 -18.20 4.81
CA GLU A 58 26.34 -17.05 5.05
C GLU A 58 25.27 -16.89 3.96
N VAL A 59 25.63 -17.06 2.68
CA VAL A 59 24.68 -17.04 1.55
C VAL A 59 23.63 -18.13 1.73
N ARG A 60 24.03 -19.33 2.16
CA ARG A 60 23.09 -20.43 2.42
C ARG A 60 22.15 -20.12 3.58
N LYS A 61 22.64 -19.53 4.67
CA LYS A 61 21.78 -19.08 5.79
C LYS A 61 20.79 -18.03 5.33
N ALA A 62 21.23 -17.02 4.58
CA ALA A 62 20.38 -15.98 4.04
C ALA A 62 19.31 -16.56 3.10
N PHE A 63 19.71 -17.45 2.19
CA PHE A 63 18.80 -18.16 1.29
C PHE A 63 17.73 -18.95 2.05
N ASN A 64 18.12 -19.80 3.01
CA ASN A 64 17.18 -20.58 3.82
C ASN A 64 16.23 -19.67 4.63
N LYS A 65 16.74 -18.54 5.13
CA LYS A 65 15.93 -17.56 5.86
C LYS A 65 14.89 -16.89 4.96
N ALA A 66 15.30 -16.51 3.75
CA ALA A 66 14.41 -15.94 2.75
C ALA A 66 13.37 -16.96 2.27
N LEU A 67 13.77 -18.20 2.02
CA LEU A 67 12.87 -19.28 1.61
C LEU A 67 11.79 -19.54 2.66
N HIS A 68 12.16 -19.62 3.93
CA HIS A 68 11.20 -19.71 5.03
C HIS A 68 10.26 -18.51 5.08
N TYR A 69 10.74 -17.30 4.78
CA TYR A 69 9.92 -16.08 4.75
C TYR A 69 8.93 -16.06 3.58
N LEU A 70 9.34 -16.56 2.41
CA LEU A 70 8.52 -16.72 1.21
C LEU A 70 7.45 -17.81 1.38
N GLY A 71 7.72 -18.84 2.19
CA GLY A 71 6.78 -19.93 2.45
C GLY A 71 5.43 -19.51 3.09
N PHE A 72 5.36 -18.34 3.73
CA PHE A 72 4.11 -17.84 4.32
C PHE A 72 3.18 -17.15 3.31
N ARG A 73 3.75 -16.38 2.38
CA ARG A 73 3.04 -15.69 1.30
C ARG A 73 4.05 -15.19 0.28
N MET A 74 3.55 -14.92 -0.92
CA MET A 74 4.29 -14.20 -1.96
C MET A 74 4.85 -12.86 -1.44
N ARG A 75 6.11 -12.56 -1.79
CA ARG A 75 6.86 -11.34 -1.44
C ARG A 75 7.60 -10.84 -2.66
N SER A 76 7.85 -9.53 -2.70
CA SER A 76 8.81 -8.96 -3.63
C SER A 76 10.25 -9.15 -3.16
N GLU A 77 11.20 -9.02 -4.09
CA GLU A 77 12.63 -8.90 -3.80
C GLU A 77 12.91 -7.80 -2.78
N GLY A 78 12.29 -6.63 -2.92
CA GLY A 78 12.46 -5.53 -1.97
C GLY A 78 12.02 -5.89 -0.54
N GLU A 79 10.94 -6.67 -0.38
CA GLU A 79 10.52 -7.20 0.93
C GLU A 79 11.55 -8.21 1.47
N VAL A 80 12.10 -9.09 0.61
CA VAL A 80 13.11 -10.10 1.01
C VAL A 80 14.43 -9.44 1.41
N ARG A 81 14.95 -8.53 0.60
CA ARG A 81 16.17 -7.77 0.91
C ARG A 81 16.05 -7.04 2.24
N LYS A 82 14.95 -6.32 2.45
CA LYS A 82 14.68 -5.65 3.73
C LYS A 82 14.71 -6.67 4.88
N LYS A 83 14.10 -7.84 4.69
CA LYS A 83 14.06 -8.86 5.73
C LYS A 83 15.43 -9.44 6.08
N LEU A 84 16.30 -9.61 5.09
CA LEU A 84 17.66 -10.10 5.29
C LEU A 84 18.56 -9.03 5.94
N LYS A 85 18.40 -7.75 5.58
CA LYS A 85 19.08 -6.64 6.26
C LYS A 85 18.69 -6.54 7.74
N GLU A 86 17.40 -6.70 8.06
CA GLU A 86 16.92 -6.81 9.47
C GLU A 86 17.54 -7.99 10.24
N LYS A 87 18.15 -8.95 9.53
CA LYS A 87 18.85 -10.10 10.10
C LYS A 87 20.36 -9.97 10.03
N GLU A 88 20.85 -8.77 9.74
CA GLU A 88 22.28 -8.41 9.78
C GLU A 88 23.14 -9.15 8.75
N PHE A 89 22.54 -9.70 7.69
CA PHE A 89 23.29 -10.21 6.55
C PHE A 89 23.92 -9.06 5.75
N GLY A 90 25.16 -9.23 5.29
CA GLY A 90 25.85 -8.25 4.47
C GLY A 90 25.28 -8.15 3.05
N GLU A 91 25.46 -7.02 2.36
CA GLU A 91 24.87 -6.78 1.03
C GLU A 91 25.30 -7.83 0.00
N ALA A 92 26.59 -8.19 -0.07
CA ALA A 92 27.08 -9.22 -0.99
C ALA A 92 26.43 -10.60 -0.75
N VAL A 93 26.17 -10.94 0.53
CA VAL A 93 25.48 -12.17 0.91
C VAL A 93 24.03 -12.14 0.46
N ILE A 94 23.37 -10.98 0.62
CA ILE A 94 21.99 -10.77 0.21
C ILE A 94 21.86 -10.86 -1.32
N ASP A 95 22.77 -10.24 -2.07
CA ASP A 95 22.77 -10.26 -3.54
C ASP A 95 22.86 -11.70 -4.08
N GLU A 96 23.79 -12.50 -3.57
CA GLU A 96 23.93 -13.89 -3.98
C GLU A 96 22.74 -14.76 -3.54
N ALA A 97 22.17 -14.52 -2.36
CA ALA A 97 20.98 -15.22 -1.91
C ALA A 97 19.75 -14.88 -2.80
N VAL A 98 19.55 -13.60 -3.13
CA VAL A 98 18.47 -13.14 -4.02
C VAL A 98 18.63 -13.71 -5.42
N LYS A 99 19.85 -13.68 -5.97
CA LYS A 99 20.16 -14.29 -7.27
C LYS A 99 19.75 -15.77 -7.31
N LYS A 100 20.14 -16.56 -6.31
CA LYS A 100 19.73 -17.98 -6.19
C LYS A 100 18.22 -18.16 -6.09
N LEU A 101 17.51 -17.25 -5.40
CA LEU A 101 16.05 -17.31 -5.32
C LEU A 101 15.38 -17.07 -6.69
N TYR A 102 15.92 -16.19 -7.52
CA TYR A 102 15.45 -16.02 -8.90
C TYR A 102 15.79 -17.22 -9.79
N GLU A 103 17.01 -17.73 -9.72
CA GLU A 103 17.45 -18.91 -10.47
C GLU A 103 16.56 -20.14 -10.20
N LEU A 104 16.08 -20.28 -8.97
CA LEU A 104 15.18 -21.35 -8.54
C LEU A 104 13.69 -20.96 -8.60
N SER A 105 13.35 -19.81 -9.18
CA SER A 105 11.98 -19.30 -9.35
C SER A 105 11.18 -19.15 -8.04
N PHE A 106 11.85 -18.94 -6.91
CA PHE A 106 11.22 -18.58 -5.63
C PHE A 106 10.91 -17.08 -5.52
N LEU A 107 11.59 -16.25 -6.31
CA LEU A 107 11.30 -14.83 -6.49
C LEU A 107 10.89 -14.56 -7.93
N ASP A 108 9.86 -13.73 -8.07
CA ASP A 108 9.34 -13.23 -9.34
C ASP A 108 8.59 -11.92 -9.06
N ASP A 109 9.27 -10.78 -9.24
CA ASP A 109 8.69 -9.46 -8.99
C ASP A 109 7.61 -9.08 -10.00
N GLN A 110 7.65 -9.63 -11.22
CA GLN A 110 6.62 -9.44 -12.24
C GLN A 110 5.32 -10.12 -11.78
N GLN A 111 5.39 -11.41 -11.47
CA GLN A 111 4.25 -12.17 -10.96
C GLN A 111 3.70 -11.57 -9.66
N PHE A 112 4.58 -11.12 -8.77
CA PHE A 112 4.18 -10.42 -7.55
C PHE A 112 3.39 -9.15 -7.85
N SER A 113 3.88 -8.32 -8.78
CA SER A 113 3.28 -7.04 -9.14
C SER A 113 1.91 -7.22 -9.81
N GLU A 114 1.78 -8.20 -10.70
CA GLU A 114 0.50 -8.56 -11.34
C GLU A 114 -0.52 -9.09 -10.32
N ALA A 115 -0.09 -9.95 -9.41
CA ALA A 115 -0.95 -10.45 -8.34
C ALA A 115 -1.41 -9.32 -7.40
N LEU A 116 -0.52 -8.38 -7.09
CA LEU A 116 -0.83 -7.19 -6.30
C LEU A 116 -1.87 -6.33 -7.02
N LEU A 117 -1.66 -6.02 -8.30
CA LEU A 117 -2.59 -5.24 -9.12
C LEU A 117 -3.98 -5.87 -9.11
N ARG A 118 -4.09 -7.15 -9.48
CA ARG A 118 -5.36 -7.90 -9.51
C ARG A 118 -6.08 -7.84 -8.16
N THR A 119 -5.34 -7.98 -7.07
CA THR A 119 -5.91 -7.87 -5.71
C THR A 119 -6.44 -6.47 -5.42
N GLN A 120 -5.74 -5.41 -5.85
CA GLN A 120 -6.19 -4.03 -5.66
C GLN A 120 -7.41 -3.70 -6.52
N ILE A 121 -7.43 -4.13 -7.78
CA ILE A 121 -8.59 -3.98 -8.68
C ILE A 121 -9.82 -4.65 -8.05
N LYS A 122 -9.70 -5.92 -7.65
CA LYS A 122 -10.77 -6.67 -6.99
C LYS A 122 -11.26 -6.01 -5.68
N SER A 123 -10.38 -5.31 -4.97
CA SER A 123 -10.77 -4.57 -3.77
C SER A 123 -11.63 -3.34 -4.06
N GLY A 124 -11.56 -2.79 -5.27
CA GLY A 124 -12.35 -1.64 -5.72
C GLY A 124 -12.10 -0.34 -4.95
N LYS A 125 -10.91 -0.16 -4.36
CA LYS A 125 -10.65 0.95 -3.41
C LYS A 125 -9.55 1.92 -3.83
N LYS A 126 -8.67 1.54 -4.76
CA LYS A 126 -7.46 2.27 -5.12
C LYS A 126 -7.37 2.48 -6.63
N GLY A 127 -6.98 3.69 -7.02
CA GLY A 127 -6.61 4.02 -8.39
C GLY A 127 -5.13 3.75 -8.68
N PRO A 128 -4.71 3.89 -9.95
CA PRO A 128 -3.38 3.50 -10.42
C PRO A 128 -2.23 4.12 -9.62
N ARG A 129 -2.32 5.41 -9.26
CA ARG A 129 -1.23 6.08 -8.53
C ARG A 129 -1.05 5.52 -7.12
N ALA A 130 -2.13 5.14 -6.45
CA ALA A 130 -2.03 4.55 -5.12
C ALA A 130 -1.45 3.13 -5.18
N ILE A 131 -1.79 2.37 -6.23
CA ILE A 131 -1.20 1.04 -6.48
C ILE A 131 0.29 1.16 -6.83
N GLN A 132 0.65 2.14 -7.65
CA GLN A 132 2.05 2.45 -7.96
C GLN A 132 2.87 2.75 -6.69
N GLN A 133 2.33 3.55 -5.78
CA GLN A 133 2.99 3.83 -4.50
C GLN A 133 3.13 2.59 -3.63
N ASP A 134 2.15 1.69 -3.65
CA ASP A 134 2.25 0.40 -2.94
C ASP A 134 3.36 -0.49 -3.53
N MET A 135 3.49 -0.55 -4.86
CA MET A 135 4.58 -1.25 -5.55
C MET A 135 5.94 -0.64 -5.18
N GLN A 136 6.05 0.69 -5.21
CA GLN A 136 7.27 1.40 -4.84
C GLN A 136 7.70 1.10 -3.39
N LYS A 137 6.76 1.10 -2.44
CA LYS A 137 7.04 0.76 -1.03
C LYS A 137 7.55 -0.67 -0.84
N ARG A 138 7.29 -1.55 -1.81
CA ARG A 138 7.74 -2.94 -1.84
C ARG A 138 9.01 -3.13 -2.66
N GLY A 139 9.61 -2.06 -3.16
CA GLY A 139 10.87 -2.09 -3.88
C GLY A 139 10.78 -2.53 -5.33
N ILE A 140 9.57 -2.57 -5.92
CA ILE A 140 9.41 -2.86 -7.35
C ILE A 140 10.01 -1.71 -8.17
N ASP A 141 10.71 -2.02 -9.25
CA ASP A 141 11.34 -1.01 -10.10
C ASP A 141 10.30 -0.18 -10.89
N LYS A 142 10.72 1.01 -11.34
CA LYS A 142 9.82 1.95 -12.03
C LYS A 142 9.33 1.45 -13.39
N ALA A 143 10.15 0.66 -14.11
CA ALA A 143 9.78 0.16 -15.42
C ALA A 143 8.69 -0.92 -15.28
N MET A 144 8.87 -1.86 -14.35
CA MET A 144 7.88 -2.89 -14.03
C MET A 144 6.59 -2.30 -13.47
N GLN A 145 6.67 -1.29 -12.61
CA GLN A 145 5.48 -0.55 -12.16
C GLN A 145 4.67 -0.01 -13.35
N LYS A 146 5.35 0.63 -14.31
CA LYS A 146 4.70 1.20 -15.48
C LYS A 146 4.08 0.11 -16.35
N ASP A 147 4.83 -0.96 -16.60
CA ASP A 147 4.40 -2.11 -17.39
C ASP A 147 3.14 -2.75 -16.81
N VAL A 148 3.18 -3.15 -15.54
CA VAL A 148 2.05 -3.83 -14.88
C VAL A 148 0.82 -2.93 -14.83
N LEU A 149 0.98 -1.62 -14.59
CA LEU A 149 -0.14 -0.69 -14.55
C LEU A 149 -0.82 -0.50 -15.92
N THR A 150 -0.20 -0.87 -17.04
CA THR A 150 -0.90 -0.88 -18.34
C THR A 150 -2.06 -1.88 -18.39
N ASN A 151 -2.02 -2.91 -17.54
CA ASN A 151 -3.09 -3.89 -17.40
C ASN A 151 -4.28 -3.39 -16.58
N TYR A 152 -4.25 -2.15 -16.07
CA TYR A 152 -5.41 -1.53 -15.44
C TYR A 152 -6.01 -0.51 -16.42
N SER A 153 -6.94 -0.98 -17.25
CA SER A 153 -7.52 -0.18 -18.33
C SER A 153 -8.25 1.06 -17.82
N GLU A 154 -8.36 2.09 -18.65
CA GLU A 154 -9.14 3.28 -18.30
C GLU A 154 -10.63 2.94 -18.06
N GLU A 155 -11.16 1.94 -18.76
CA GLU A 155 -12.53 1.45 -18.59
C GLU A 155 -12.75 0.85 -17.19
N GLU A 156 -11.89 -0.07 -16.75
CA GLU A 156 -11.96 -0.64 -15.40
C GLU A 156 -11.73 0.42 -14.32
N GLN A 157 -10.84 1.39 -14.58
CA GLN A 157 -10.64 2.51 -13.67
C GLN A 157 -11.91 3.34 -13.53
N LEU A 158 -12.59 3.63 -14.65
CA LEU A 158 -13.82 4.40 -14.70
C LEU A 158 -14.98 3.65 -14.02
N GLU A 159 -15.12 2.35 -14.24
CA GLU A 159 -16.15 1.52 -13.60
C GLU A 159 -16.03 1.60 -12.07
N VAL A 160 -14.83 1.35 -11.53
CA VAL A 160 -14.59 1.41 -10.08
C VAL A 160 -14.76 2.83 -9.55
N ALA A 161 -14.26 3.85 -10.27
CA ALA A 161 -14.39 5.25 -9.86
C ALA A 161 -15.85 5.69 -9.81
N THR A 162 -16.67 5.28 -10.78
CA THR A 162 -18.11 5.57 -10.85
C THR A 162 -18.84 4.94 -9.68
N GLY A 163 -18.63 3.65 -9.41
CA GLY A 163 -19.25 2.98 -8.27
C GLY A 163 -18.83 3.57 -6.90
N LEU A 164 -17.64 4.16 -6.80
CA LEU A 164 -17.22 4.94 -5.62
C LEU A 164 -17.90 6.31 -5.57
N ALA A 165 -18.05 6.98 -6.70
CA ALA A 165 -18.67 8.29 -6.82
C ALA A 165 -20.17 8.23 -6.47
N GLU A 166 -20.89 7.22 -6.97
CA GLU A 166 -22.30 6.93 -6.63
C GLU A 166 -22.50 6.73 -5.13
N LYS A 167 -21.64 5.94 -4.48
CA LYS A 167 -21.70 5.71 -3.02
C LYS A 167 -21.50 7.01 -2.23
N ILE A 168 -20.64 7.90 -2.71
CA ILE A 168 -20.42 9.22 -2.09
C ILE A 168 -21.64 10.10 -2.31
N ALA A 169 -22.17 10.16 -3.53
CA ALA A 169 -23.36 10.94 -3.86
C ALA A 169 -24.58 10.52 -3.02
N ALA A 170 -24.84 9.21 -2.91
CA ALA A 170 -25.92 8.65 -2.11
C ALA A 170 -25.78 8.99 -0.61
N LYS A 171 -24.56 9.07 -0.07
CA LYS A 171 -24.32 9.44 1.33
C LYS A 171 -24.47 10.94 1.60
N GLU A 172 -24.30 11.77 0.58
CA GLU A 172 -24.18 13.22 0.71
C GLU A 172 -25.40 13.97 0.12
N GLN A 173 -26.57 13.32 0.06
CA GLN A 173 -27.81 13.90 -0.48
C GLN A 173 -28.19 15.25 0.13
N SER A 174 -27.89 15.49 1.40
CA SER A 174 -28.16 16.78 2.07
C SER A 174 -27.27 17.96 1.62
N LYS A 175 -26.31 17.73 0.73
CA LYS A 175 -25.35 18.74 0.26
C LYS A 175 -25.67 19.21 -1.14
N THR A 176 -25.18 20.39 -1.52
CA THR A 176 -25.37 20.91 -2.87
C THR A 176 -24.58 20.07 -3.90
N PRO A 177 -25.02 20.00 -5.17
CA PRO A 177 -24.31 19.26 -6.22
C PRO A 177 -22.82 19.62 -6.31
N SER A 178 -22.49 20.92 -6.20
CA SER A 178 -21.09 21.39 -6.20
C SER A 178 -20.26 20.81 -5.05
N GLN A 179 -20.83 20.77 -3.84
CA GLN A 179 -20.19 20.16 -2.67
C GLN A 179 -20.01 18.65 -2.81
N VAL A 180 -20.97 17.96 -3.42
CA VAL A 180 -20.87 16.52 -3.70
C VAL A 180 -19.76 16.26 -4.71
N LYS A 181 -19.72 17.00 -5.83
CA LYS A 181 -18.66 16.92 -6.85
C LYS A 181 -17.27 17.14 -6.23
N GLN A 182 -17.13 18.16 -5.40
CA GLN A 182 -15.87 18.44 -4.70
C GLN A 182 -15.46 17.27 -3.79
N LYS A 183 -16.40 16.71 -3.01
CA LYS A 183 -16.13 15.55 -2.16
C LYS A 183 -15.70 14.31 -2.95
N ILE A 184 -16.35 14.04 -4.08
CA ILE A 184 -15.99 12.93 -4.97
C ILE A 184 -14.55 13.14 -5.47
N ASN A 185 -14.25 14.35 -5.97
CA ASN A 185 -12.91 14.69 -6.45
C ASN A 185 -11.85 14.48 -5.36
N ASP A 186 -12.02 15.05 -4.17
CA ASP A 186 -11.07 14.92 -3.06
C ASP A 186 -10.90 13.46 -2.60
N SER A 187 -11.98 12.67 -2.63
CA SER A 187 -11.95 11.25 -2.25
C SER A 187 -11.19 10.42 -3.28
N LEU A 188 -11.51 10.56 -4.56
CA LEU A 188 -10.89 9.79 -5.64
C LEU A 188 -9.44 10.20 -5.89
N MET A 189 -9.11 11.50 -5.75
CA MET A 189 -7.72 11.97 -5.80
C MET A 189 -6.88 11.33 -4.69
N ARG A 190 -7.37 11.29 -3.44
CA ARG A 190 -6.68 10.61 -2.33
C ARG A 190 -6.55 9.11 -2.54
N LYS A 191 -7.47 8.51 -3.31
CA LYS A 191 -7.39 7.11 -3.72
C LYS A 191 -6.47 6.88 -4.93
N GLY A 192 -5.92 7.93 -5.53
CA GLY A 192 -4.93 7.84 -6.59
C GLY A 192 -5.50 7.72 -8.01
N TYR A 193 -6.78 8.07 -8.22
CA TYR A 193 -7.34 8.15 -9.57
C TYR A 193 -6.83 9.39 -10.33
N PRO A 194 -6.59 9.28 -11.64
CA PRO A 194 -6.23 10.44 -12.46
C PRO A 194 -7.44 11.36 -12.66
N TYR A 195 -7.16 12.66 -12.84
CA TYR A 195 -8.21 13.69 -12.96
C TYR A 195 -9.20 13.41 -14.11
N GLY A 196 -8.73 12.89 -15.25
CA GLY A 196 -9.59 12.52 -16.39
C GLY A 196 -10.68 11.51 -16.02
N ILE A 197 -10.29 10.42 -15.34
CA ILE A 197 -11.22 9.39 -14.85
C ILE A 197 -12.18 9.95 -13.81
N ILE A 198 -11.68 10.79 -12.89
CA ILE A 198 -12.53 11.44 -11.87
C ILE A 198 -13.59 12.32 -12.52
N LYS A 199 -13.19 13.10 -13.51
CA LYS A 199 -14.11 13.98 -14.25
C LYS A 199 -15.19 13.17 -14.96
N GLN A 200 -14.81 12.14 -15.70
CA GLN A 200 -15.77 11.25 -16.38
C GLN A 200 -16.72 10.57 -15.38
N ALA A 201 -16.20 10.06 -14.25
CA ALA A 201 -17.01 9.44 -13.20
C ALA A 201 -17.98 10.42 -12.51
N ILE A 202 -17.71 11.73 -12.56
CA ILE A 202 -18.65 12.75 -12.07
C ILE A 202 -19.68 13.10 -13.14
N GLU A 203 -19.30 13.11 -14.42
CA GLU A 203 -20.19 13.38 -15.55
C GLU A 203 -21.22 12.28 -15.77
N THR A 204 -20.92 11.04 -15.39
CA THR A 204 -21.87 9.93 -15.40
C THR A 204 -22.92 10.01 -14.29
N LEU A 205 -22.71 10.83 -13.26
CA LEU A 205 -23.68 11.00 -12.18
C LEU A 205 -24.75 12.02 -12.55
N ASP A 206 -26.00 11.61 -12.41
CA ASP A 206 -27.11 12.56 -12.33
C ASP A 206 -27.12 13.20 -10.93
N LEU A 207 -26.71 14.47 -10.89
CA LEU A 207 -26.71 15.31 -9.69
C LEU A 207 -27.67 16.49 -9.84
N GLU A 208 -28.54 16.46 -10.86
CA GLU A 208 -29.58 17.46 -11.02
C GLU A 208 -30.54 17.40 -9.82
N ARG A 209 -31.11 18.56 -9.51
CA ARG A 209 -32.06 18.69 -8.41
C ARG A 209 -33.25 19.50 -8.85
N ASP A 210 -34.42 18.91 -8.66
CA ASP A 210 -35.69 19.61 -8.77
C ASP A 210 -35.94 20.52 -7.56
N GLY A 211 -37.02 21.30 -7.61
CA GLY A 211 -37.38 22.26 -6.56
C GLY A 211 -37.58 21.59 -5.19
N ASP A 212 -38.23 20.43 -5.16
CA ASP A 212 -38.53 19.71 -3.92
C ASP A 212 -37.23 19.18 -3.28
N GLN A 213 -36.32 18.62 -4.07
CA GLN A 213 -35.02 18.14 -3.61
C GLN A 213 -34.13 19.27 -3.09
N TRP A 214 -34.22 20.45 -3.71
CA TRP A 214 -33.54 21.66 -3.21
C TRP A 214 -34.10 22.09 -1.87
N LEU A 215 -35.42 22.11 -1.71
CA LEU A 215 -36.11 22.48 -0.48
C LEU A 215 -35.79 21.52 0.68
N ASP A 216 -35.82 20.21 0.44
CA ASP A 216 -35.47 19.22 1.46
C ASP A 216 -34.02 19.37 1.93
N SER A 217 -33.11 19.66 0.99
CA SER A 217 -31.69 19.79 1.29
C SER A 217 -31.36 21.08 2.02
N VAL A 218 -32.01 22.19 1.63
CA VAL A 218 -31.84 23.46 2.35
C VAL A 218 -32.44 23.37 3.74
N ARG A 219 -33.58 22.69 3.95
CA ARG A 219 -34.16 22.46 5.28
C ARG A 219 -33.18 21.70 6.18
N GLN A 220 -32.62 20.58 5.71
CA GLN A 220 -31.65 19.80 6.49
C GLN A 220 -30.39 20.59 6.86
N GLN A 221 -29.87 21.43 5.97
CA GLN A 221 -28.66 22.23 6.24
C GLN A 221 -28.96 23.51 7.01
N GLY A 222 -30.11 24.11 6.74
CA GLY A 222 -30.65 25.31 7.37
C GLY A 222 -30.93 25.04 8.83
N ASP A 223 -31.66 23.97 9.15
CA ASP A 223 -32.02 23.64 10.54
C ASP A 223 -30.79 23.37 11.40
N LYS A 224 -29.74 22.78 10.82
CA LYS A 224 -28.45 22.60 11.50
C LYS A 224 -27.76 23.94 11.78
N LEU A 225 -27.87 24.90 10.87
CA LEU A 225 -27.32 26.25 11.06
C LEU A 225 -28.17 27.07 12.03
N TRP A 226 -29.49 26.94 11.96
CA TRP A 226 -30.44 27.60 12.86
C TRP A 226 -30.20 27.19 14.30
N ARG A 227 -30.25 25.88 14.60
CA ARG A 227 -29.96 25.32 15.94
C ARG A 227 -28.58 25.73 16.49
N LYS A 228 -27.60 25.89 15.61
CA LYS A 228 -26.25 26.32 16.00
C LYS A 228 -26.20 27.78 16.47
N HIS A 229 -27.09 28.62 15.96
CA HIS A 229 -27.04 30.07 16.15
C HIS A 229 -28.20 30.65 16.99
N GLU A 230 -29.31 29.94 17.13
CA GLU A 230 -30.52 30.38 17.86
C GLU A 230 -30.27 30.71 19.34
N SER A 231 -29.27 30.08 19.96
CA SER A 231 -28.89 30.37 21.35
C SER A 231 -28.21 31.74 21.56
N LYS A 232 -27.73 32.38 20.49
CA LYS A 232 -26.93 33.61 20.55
C LYS A 232 -27.50 34.77 19.74
N LEU A 233 -28.35 34.48 18.77
CA LEU A 233 -28.93 35.45 17.84
C LEU A 233 -30.44 35.20 17.78
N SER A 234 -31.21 36.26 17.53
CA SER A 234 -32.67 36.21 17.43
C SER A 234 -33.17 37.09 16.29
N GLY A 235 -34.37 36.78 15.78
CA GLY A 235 -35.02 37.53 14.70
C GLY A 235 -34.13 37.70 13.46
N ASN A 236 -34.15 38.90 12.88
CA ASN A 236 -33.44 39.21 11.63
C ASN A 236 -31.93 38.89 11.64
N ASP A 237 -31.26 39.02 12.79
CA ASP A 237 -29.83 38.71 12.88
C ASP A 237 -29.55 37.21 12.79
N LEU A 238 -30.44 36.37 13.33
CA LEU A 238 -30.37 34.91 13.18
C LEU A 238 -30.62 34.53 11.71
N SER A 239 -31.72 35.01 11.12
CA SER A 239 -32.07 34.76 9.72
C SER A 239 -30.93 35.19 8.78
N ARG A 240 -30.35 36.38 8.97
CA ARG A 240 -29.20 36.86 8.18
C ARG A 240 -28.00 35.94 8.32
N LYS A 241 -27.71 35.44 9.52
CA LYS A 241 -26.57 34.54 9.76
C LYS A 241 -26.77 33.18 9.09
N VAL A 242 -27.97 32.64 9.14
CA VAL A 242 -28.32 31.37 8.48
C VAL A 242 -28.29 31.53 6.95
N LYS A 243 -28.88 32.61 6.40
CA LYS A 243 -28.81 32.96 4.97
C LYS A 243 -27.36 33.00 4.49
N GLN A 244 -26.48 33.72 5.20
CA GLN A 244 -25.05 33.80 4.87
C GLN A 244 -24.40 32.40 4.81
N GLY A 245 -24.69 31.54 5.79
CA GLY A 245 -24.16 30.17 5.83
C GLY A 245 -24.67 29.29 4.69
N LEU A 246 -25.94 29.43 4.29
CA LEU A 246 -26.51 28.69 3.16
C LEU A 246 -25.97 29.17 1.81
N TYR A 247 -25.79 30.47 1.62
CA TYR A 247 -25.12 31.02 0.43
C TYR A 247 -23.68 30.50 0.29
N GLN A 248 -22.92 30.47 1.38
CA GLN A 248 -21.56 29.90 1.38
C GLN A 248 -21.53 28.40 1.04
N LYS A 249 -22.63 27.68 1.30
CA LYS A 249 -22.79 26.27 0.90
C LYS A 249 -23.24 26.10 -0.56
N GLY A 250 -23.57 27.19 -1.25
CA GLY A 250 -23.94 27.21 -2.67
C GLY A 250 -25.40 26.86 -2.95
N PHE A 251 -26.30 27.09 -1.98
CA PHE A 251 -27.75 26.96 -2.22
C PHE A 251 -28.28 28.14 -3.06
N PRO A 252 -29.25 27.93 -3.97
CA PRO A 252 -29.90 29.00 -4.73
C PRO A 252 -30.60 30.03 -3.82
N GLY A 253 -30.61 31.30 -4.22
CA GLY A 253 -31.11 32.39 -3.39
C GLY A 253 -32.63 32.35 -3.15
N ASP A 254 -33.39 31.91 -4.15
CA ASP A 254 -34.83 31.64 -4.10
C ASP A 254 -35.15 30.52 -3.09
N VAL A 255 -34.44 29.39 -3.19
CA VAL A 255 -34.57 28.25 -2.26
C VAL A 255 -34.24 28.66 -0.81
N ILE A 256 -33.18 29.46 -0.62
CA ILE A 256 -32.82 30.00 0.70
C ILE A 256 -33.91 30.93 1.23
N SER A 257 -34.48 31.78 0.37
CA SER A 257 -35.50 32.75 0.79
C SER A 257 -36.76 32.03 1.25
N GLN A 258 -37.23 31.06 0.46
CA GLN A 258 -38.37 30.21 0.79
C GLN A 258 -38.17 29.49 2.14
N TYR A 259 -36.99 28.90 2.38
CA TYR A 259 -36.70 28.24 3.67
C TYR A 259 -36.78 29.19 4.87
N ILE A 260 -36.29 30.42 4.72
CA ILE A 260 -36.31 31.38 5.83
C ILE A 260 -37.72 31.89 6.10
N GLU A 261 -38.52 32.13 5.05
CA GLU A 261 -39.93 32.48 5.19
C GLU A 261 -40.71 31.37 5.92
N GLU A 262 -40.47 30.10 5.57
CA GLU A 262 -41.06 28.95 6.28
C GLU A 262 -40.68 28.95 7.78
N LYS A 263 -39.43 29.29 8.12
CA LYS A 263 -38.95 29.32 9.51
C LYS A 263 -39.48 30.51 10.31
N GLU A 264 -39.57 31.68 9.71
CA GLU A 264 -40.09 32.86 10.39
C GLU A 264 -41.59 32.71 10.69
N LEU A 265 -42.35 32.01 9.84
CA LEU A 265 -43.76 31.67 10.09
C LEU A 265 -43.96 30.58 11.15
N GLU A 266 -42.98 29.69 11.38
CA GLU A 266 -43.03 28.68 12.45
C GLU A 266 -42.74 29.26 13.84
N ASP A 267 -42.03 30.40 13.91
CA ASP A 267 -41.62 31.08 15.15
C ASP A 267 -42.59 32.21 15.59
N GLU A 268 -43.60 32.57 14.78
CA GLU A 268 -44.72 33.49 15.10
C GLU A 268 -45.88 32.80 15.85
#